data_AF-A0A8S0HAE0-F1
#
_entry.id   AF-A0A8S0HAE0-F1
#
_cell.length_a   1.000
_cell.length_b   1.000
_cell.length_c   1.000
_cell.angle_alpha   90.00
_cell.angle_beta   90.00
_cell.angle_gamma   90.00
#
_symmetry.space_group_name_H-M   'P 1'
#
loop_
_entity.id
_entity.type
_entity.pdbx_description
1 polymer ?
#
loop_
_entity_poly.entity_id
_entity_poly.type
_entity_poly.pdbx_seq_one_letter_code
_entity_poly.pdbx_strand_id
1 'polypeptide(L)'
;MMEHYEKYCLPIFPIKDNNYTCSFVSLGNKAYFLTYPEDRPKDMPACCMFSPMNHPPRRDFIKHLPYSAARSQHLDGSVQAYALEIPVQPSPILFGYAFYKKASSDGPGQPAYQHPQSFYFSGDESVANAPIVSQNYLNWRTEKPNPATTWDQVAKMCPANPPDCQLFTPPPSLKNGARPQWNQLQQQQP
;
A
#
# COMPACT_ATOMS: atom_id res chain seq x y z
N MET A 1 0.10 -7.29 7.75
CA MET A 1 1.00 -6.56 6.83
C MET A 1 1.30 -5.21 7.47
N MET A 2 2.51 -4.69 7.29
CA MET A 2 2.87 -3.32 7.67
C MET A 2 3.66 -2.68 6.54
N GLU A 3 3.30 -1.47 6.15
CA GLU A 3 4.13 -0.54 5.38
C GLU A 3 4.58 0.58 6.32
N HIS A 4 5.88 0.83 6.41
CA HIS A 4 6.47 1.86 7.28
C HIS A 4 7.26 2.85 6.44
N TYR A 5 7.03 4.13 6.71
CA TYR A 5 7.63 5.23 5.99
C TYR A 5 8.34 6.14 6.99
N GLU A 6 9.64 6.34 6.81
CA GLU A 6 10.47 7.18 7.67
C GLU A 6 10.49 8.61 7.11
N LYS A 7 10.15 9.60 7.95
CA LYS A 7 10.18 11.05 7.66
C LYS A 7 9.27 11.56 6.53
N TYR A 8 8.76 10.68 5.67
CA TYR A 8 7.94 11.03 4.52
C TYR A 8 6.81 10.00 4.36
N CYS A 9 5.66 10.28 4.97
CA CYS A 9 4.51 9.40 4.92
C CYS A 9 3.97 9.28 3.49
N LEU A 10 3.44 8.11 3.12
CA LEU A 10 3.06 7.80 1.74
C LEU A 10 2.08 8.85 1.14
N PRO A 11 2.42 9.51 0.01
CA PRO A 11 1.64 10.59 -0.60
C PRO A 11 0.46 10.05 -1.46
N ILE A 12 -0.25 9.03 -0.99
CA ILE A 12 -1.50 8.60 -1.67
C ILE A 12 -2.71 9.39 -1.21
N PHE A 13 -2.54 10.14 -0.11
CA PHE A 13 -3.59 10.94 0.47
C PHE A 13 -3.36 12.39 0.09
N PRO A 14 -4.44 13.20 -0.02
CA PRO A 14 -4.37 14.63 -0.28
C PRO A 14 -3.88 15.38 0.97
N ILE A 15 -2.69 15.03 1.45
CA ILE A 15 -2.00 15.63 2.58
C ILE A 15 -0.90 16.51 2.01
N LYS A 16 -1.03 17.82 2.23
CA LYS A 16 -0.07 18.81 1.74
C LYS A 16 1.32 18.65 2.39
N ASP A 17 1.34 18.34 3.68
CA ASP A 17 2.56 18.19 4.48
C ASP A 17 2.67 16.75 5.02
N ASN A 18 3.25 15.86 4.24
CA ASN A 18 3.47 14.46 4.60
C ASN A 18 4.87 14.19 5.19
N ASN A 19 5.56 15.24 5.66
CA ASN A 19 6.90 15.19 6.26
C ASN A 19 6.90 14.64 7.70
N TYR A 20 6.43 13.41 7.88
CA TYR A 20 6.42 12.72 9.15
C TYR A 20 6.50 11.21 8.96
N THR A 21 6.89 10.49 10.01
CA THR A 21 7.01 9.05 10.03
C THR A 21 5.65 8.42 10.29
N CYS A 22 5.30 7.39 9.52
CA CYS A 22 4.01 6.73 9.64
C CYS A 22 4.05 5.24 9.30
N SER A 23 3.05 4.49 9.76
CA SER A 23 2.84 3.09 9.38
C SER A 23 1.40 2.79 9.02
N PHE A 24 1.20 2.06 7.94
CA PHE A 24 -0.08 1.42 7.58
C PHE A 24 -0.02 -0.03 8.01
N VAL A 25 -0.90 -0.43 8.93
CA VAL A 25 -0.92 -1.80 9.46
C VAL A 25 -2.24 -2.46 9.14
N SER A 26 -2.19 -3.54 8.37
CA SER A 26 -3.34 -4.41 8.10
C SER A 26 -3.34 -5.62 9.03
N LEU A 27 -4.37 -5.73 9.88
CA LEU A 27 -4.63 -6.85 10.78
C LEU A 27 -5.95 -7.53 10.37
N GLY A 28 -5.83 -8.64 9.64
CA GLY A 28 -6.99 -9.32 9.07
C GLY A 28 -7.74 -8.41 8.10
N ASN A 29 -8.97 -8.05 8.44
CA ASN A 29 -9.85 -7.17 7.67
C ASN A 29 -9.92 -5.74 8.21
N LYS A 30 -9.01 -5.34 9.11
CA LYS A 30 -8.92 -3.98 9.62
C LYS A 30 -7.59 -3.38 9.22
N ALA A 31 -7.58 -2.08 8.96
CA ALA A 31 -6.38 -1.30 8.73
C ALA A 31 -6.29 -0.17 9.76
N TYR A 32 -5.08 0.03 10.26
CA TYR A 32 -4.74 1.04 11.25
C TYR A 32 -3.65 1.94 10.66
N PHE A 33 -3.68 3.21 11.06
CA PHE A 33 -2.64 4.16 10.73
C PHE A 33 -1.94 4.59 12.02
N LEU A 34 -0.62 4.47 12.05
CA LEU A 34 0.22 4.81 13.20
C LEU A 34 1.10 6.00 12.86
N THR A 35 1.26 6.91 13.82
CA THR A 35 2.17 8.07 13.72
C THR A 35 3.04 8.15 14.98
N TYR A 36 4.23 8.71 14.83
CA TYR A 36 5.30 8.54 15.82
C TYR A 36 5.68 9.87 16.50
N PRO A 37 5.91 9.89 17.82
CA PRO A 37 6.06 11.13 18.59
C PRO A 37 7.20 12.05 18.13
N GLU A 38 8.20 11.53 17.42
CA GLU A 38 9.38 12.23 16.96
C GLU A 38 9.06 13.34 15.95
N ASP A 39 8.10 13.10 15.05
CA ASP A 39 7.78 14.01 13.93
C ASP A 39 6.27 14.09 13.60
N ARG A 40 5.41 13.43 14.39
CA ARG A 40 3.96 13.47 14.23
C ARG A 40 3.39 14.91 14.30
N PRO A 41 2.49 15.29 13.37
CA PRO A 41 1.78 16.56 13.43
C PRO A 41 0.97 16.73 14.73
N LYS A 42 0.94 17.96 15.26
CA LYS A 42 0.39 18.29 16.59
C LYS A 42 -1.02 17.74 16.87
N ASP A 43 -1.87 17.76 15.85
CA ASP A 43 -3.29 17.38 15.99
C ASP A 43 -3.60 15.98 15.45
N MET A 44 -2.57 15.22 15.07
CA MET A 44 -2.71 13.86 14.56
C MET A 44 -2.62 12.84 15.72
N PRO A 45 -3.55 11.88 15.84
CA PRO A 45 -3.49 10.87 16.89
C PRO A 45 -2.36 9.87 16.66
N ALA A 46 -1.80 9.30 17.73
CA ALA A 46 -0.79 8.23 17.67
C ALA A 46 -1.25 7.04 16.81
N CYS A 47 -2.54 6.75 16.89
CA CYS A 47 -3.18 5.71 16.11
C CYS A 47 -4.63 6.09 15.79
N CYS A 48 -5.07 5.76 14.58
CA CYS A 48 -6.47 5.81 14.17
C CYS A 48 -6.85 4.59 13.33
N MET A 49 -8.15 4.28 13.26
CA MET A 49 -8.72 3.26 12.38
C MET A 49 -8.75 3.81 10.95
N PHE A 50 -7.93 3.23 10.08
CA PHE A 50 -7.85 3.63 8.67
C PHE A 50 -8.98 3.02 7.85
N SER A 51 -9.27 1.74 8.08
CA SER A 51 -10.42 1.08 7.48
C SER A 51 -10.95 -0.03 8.38
N PRO A 52 -12.25 -0.03 8.73
CA PRO A 52 -12.87 -1.14 9.46
C PRO A 52 -13.11 -2.37 8.56
N MET A 53 -12.93 -2.23 7.24
CA MET A 53 -13.11 -3.27 6.22
C MET A 53 -12.02 -3.16 5.16
N ASN A 54 -10.80 -3.56 5.54
CA ASN A 54 -9.68 -3.67 4.63
C ASN A 54 -9.77 -4.96 3.81
N HIS A 55 -9.50 -4.82 2.52
CA HIS A 55 -9.46 -5.90 1.54
C HIS A 55 -8.00 -6.11 1.12
N PRO A 56 -7.20 -6.90 1.87
CA PRO A 56 -5.81 -7.17 1.50
C PRO A 56 -5.74 -7.95 0.18
N PRO A 57 -4.92 -7.54 -0.81
CA PRO A 57 -4.84 -8.21 -2.12
C PRO A 57 -4.73 -9.72 -1.98
N ARG A 58 -5.47 -10.47 -2.81
CA ARG A 58 -5.35 -11.93 -2.84
C ARG A 58 -3.90 -12.32 -3.12
N ARG A 59 -3.43 -13.45 -2.58
CA ARG A 59 -2.04 -13.93 -2.79
C ARG A 59 -1.68 -14.12 -4.27
N ASP A 60 -2.67 -14.32 -5.12
CA ASP A 60 -2.54 -14.49 -6.56
C ASP A 60 -2.83 -13.22 -7.38
N PHE A 61 -2.98 -12.04 -6.75
CA PHE A 61 -3.39 -10.81 -7.43
C PHE A 61 -2.56 -10.49 -8.69
N ILE A 62 -1.25 -10.80 -8.68
CA ILE A 62 -0.37 -10.55 -9.81
C ILE A 62 -0.77 -11.33 -11.06
N LYS A 63 -1.39 -12.51 -10.91
CA LYS A 63 -1.90 -13.31 -12.04
C LYS A 63 -3.11 -12.65 -12.72
N HIS A 64 -3.73 -11.70 -12.04
CA HIS A 64 -4.91 -10.97 -12.51
C HIS A 64 -4.55 -9.58 -13.04
N LEU A 65 -3.29 -9.16 -12.92
CA LEU A 65 -2.81 -7.91 -13.53
C LEU A 65 -2.33 -8.18 -14.96
N PRO A 66 -2.84 -7.44 -15.98
CA PRO A 66 -2.42 -7.67 -17.35
C PRO A 66 -0.98 -7.21 -17.57
N TYR A 67 -0.25 -7.98 -18.36
CA TYR A 67 1.11 -7.62 -18.78
C TYR A 67 1.09 -6.34 -19.63
N SER A 68 2.03 -5.42 -19.36
CA SER A 68 2.20 -4.18 -20.10
C SER A 68 3.50 -4.20 -20.89
N ALA A 69 3.41 -4.41 -22.20
CA ALA A 69 4.57 -4.42 -23.09
C ALA A 69 5.31 -3.08 -23.10
N ALA A 70 4.56 -1.96 -23.12
CA ALA A 70 5.12 -0.62 -23.11
C ALA A 70 5.92 -0.34 -21.83
N ARG A 71 5.32 -0.57 -20.65
CA ARG A 71 6.00 -0.34 -19.37
C ARG A 71 7.16 -1.31 -19.14
N SER A 72 7.12 -2.48 -19.74
CA SER A 72 8.23 -3.45 -19.71
C SER A 72 9.45 -3.04 -20.56
N GLN A 73 9.36 -1.92 -21.29
CA GLN A 73 10.52 -1.29 -21.93
C GLN A 73 11.23 -0.29 -21.03
N HIS A 74 10.62 0.12 -19.90
CA HIS A 74 11.29 1.00 -18.94
C HIS A 74 12.53 0.31 -18.35
N LEU A 75 13.46 1.13 -17.83
CA LEU A 75 14.72 0.66 -17.24
C LEU A 75 15.48 -0.22 -18.23
N ASP A 76 15.61 0.24 -19.48
CA ASP A 76 16.29 -0.44 -20.59
C ASP A 76 15.76 -1.86 -20.84
N GLY A 77 14.46 -2.05 -20.63
CA GLY A 77 13.82 -3.35 -20.79
C GLY A 77 14.25 -4.39 -19.76
N SER A 78 14.76 -3.98 -18.59
CA SER A 78 15.20 -4.91 -17.54
C SER A 78 14.05 -5.49 -16.70
N VAL A 79 12.82 -4.98 -16.84
CA VAL A 79 11.66 -5.35 -16.01
C VAL A 79 10.50 -5.97 -16.79
N GLN A 80 9.69 -6.78 -16.11
CA GLN A 80 8.35 -7.19 -16.54
C GLN A 80 7.33 -6.41 -15.72
N ALA A 81 6.56 -5.57 -16.40
CA ALA A 81 5.56 -4.71 -15.79
C ALA A 81 4.15 -5.28 -16.04
N TYR A 82 3.34 -5.29 -14.99
CA TYR A 82 1.94 -5.69 -15.01
C TYR A 82 1.13 -4.54 -14.42
N ALA A 83 0.13 -4.05 -15.14
CA ALA A 83 -0.62 -2.87 -14.72
C ALA A 83 -2.05 -2.91 -15.21
N LEU A 84 -2.97 -2.46 -14.36
CA LEU A 84 -4.34 -2.13 -14.72
C LEU A 84 -4.47 -0.61 -14.78
N GLU A 85 -5.16 -0.14 -15.82
CA GLU A 85 -5.65 1.24 -15.90
C GLU A 85 -7.17 1.19 -15.93
N ILE A 86 -7.81 1.84 -14.97
CA ILE A 86 -9.27 1.96 -14.91
C ILE A 86 -9.62 3.32 -15.51
N PRO A 87 -10.33 3.37 -16.65
CA PRO A 87 -10.64 4.62 -17.35
C PRO A 87 -11.77 5.35 -16.63
N VAL A 88 -11.43 6.10 -15.59
CA VAL A 88 -12.34 7.02 -14.88
C VAL A 88 -11.96 8.47 -15.19
N GLN A 89 -12.88 9.39 -14.90
CA GLN A 89 -12.66 10.83 -15.02
C GLN A 89 -12.28 11.43 -13.66
N PRO A 90 -11.45 12.49 -13.60
CA PRO A 90 -10.85 13.22 -14.72
C PRO A 90 -9.59 12.56 -15.32
N SER A 91 -8.97 11.61 -14.61
CA SER A 91 -7.81 10.87 -15.08
C SER A 91 -7.92 9.38 -14.74
N PRO A 92 -7.34 8.47 -15.57
CA PRO A 92 -7.37 7.04 -15.29
C PRO A 92 -6.67 6.68 -13.97
N ILE A 93 -7.24 5.71 -13.25
CA ILE A 93 -6.58 5.13 -12.08
C ILE A 93 -5.62 4.03 -12.55
N LEU A 94 -4.32 4.26 -12.35
CA LEU A 94 -3.24 3.32 -12.58
C LEU A 94 -2.98 2.51 -11.32
N PHE A 95 -2.76 1.21 -11.50
CA PHE A 95 -2.24 0.33 -10.47
C PHE A 95 -1.34 -0.74 -11.11
N GLY A 96 -0.09 -0.85 -10.68
CA GLY A 96 0.83 -1.79 -11.30
C GLY A 96 2.02 -2.19 -10.46
N TYR A 97 2.59 -3.33 -10.83
CA TYR A 97 3.81 -3.88 -10.27
C TYR A 97 4.82 -4.15 -11.38
N ALA A 98 6.10 -3.99 -11.07
CA ALA A 98 7.19 -4.40 -11.93
C ALA A 98 8.10 -5.37 -11.19
N PHE A 99 8.63 -6.35 -11.92
CA PHE A 99 9.58 -7.34 -11.44
C PHE A 99 10.81 -7.33 -12.34
N TYR A 100 11.99 -7.61 -11.79
CA TYR A 100 13.16 -7.81 -12.63
C TYR A 100 12.97 -9.05 -13.53
N LYS A 101 13.32 -8.93 -14.82
CA LYS A 101 13.28 -10.07 -15.76
C LYS A 101 14.21 -11.18 -15.31
N LYS A 102 15.43 -10.80 -14.92
CA LYS A 102 16.45 -11.73 -14.46
C LYS A 102 16.14 -12.14 -13.03
N ALA A 103 15.95 -13.45 -12.83
CA ALA A 103 15.82 -14.01 -11.50
C ALA A 103 17.14 -13.88 -10.72
N SER A 104 17.03 -13.59 -9.43
CA SER A 104 18.12 -13.57 -8.47
C SER A 104 17.70 -14.30 -7.21
N SER A 105 18.64 -14.54 -6.31
CA SER A 105 18.40 -15.21 -5.05
C SER A 105 18.57 -14.22 -3.89
N ASP A 106 17.83 -14.42 -2.80
CA ASP A 106 17.96 -13.63 -1.57
C ASP A 106 19.31 -13.87 -0.87
N GLY A 107 20.02 -14.95 -1.20
CA GLY A 107 21.34 -15.26 -0.64
C GLY A 107 21.90 -16.61 -1.08
N PRO A 108 23.14 -16.95 -0.69
CA PRO A 108 23.76 -18.23 -1.03
C PRO A 108 22.89 -19.43 -0.63
N GLY A 109 22.69 -20.36 -1.56
CA GLY A 109 21.89 -21.57 -1.33
C GLY A 109 20.36 -21.38 -1.35
N GLN A 110 19.86 -20.15 -1.53
CA GLN A 110 18.42 -19.89 -1.69
C GLN A 110 18.01 -20.00 -3.18
N PRO A 111 16.78 -20.44 -3.49
CA PRO A 111 16.29 -20.52 -4.86
C PRO A 111 16.18 -19.14 -5.50
N ALA A 112 16.49 -19.06 -6.79
CA ALA A 112 16.31 -17.82 -7.55
C ALA A 112 14.83 -17.60 -7.92
N TYR A 113 14.39 -16.35 -7.86
CA TYR A 113 13.07 -15.91 -8.29
C TYR A 113 13.14 -14.47 -8.85
N GLN A 114 12.07 -14.04 -9.52
CA GLN A 114 11.98 -12.66 -10.00
C GLN A 114 11.68 -11.73 -8.82
N HIS A 115 12.67 -10.93 -8.41
CA HIS A 115 12.47 -9.95 -7.34
C HIS A 115 11.54 -8.82 -7.81
N PRO A 116 10.67 -8.31 -6.93
CA PRO A 116 9.91 -7.11 -7.23
C PRO A 116 10.87 -5.93 -7.37
N GLN A 117 10.56 -5.06 -8.32
CA GLN A 117 11.34 -3.86 -8.62
C GLN A 117 10.59 -2.61 -8.14
N SER A 118 9.30 -2.51 -8.45
CA SER A 118 8.48 -1.38 -8.00
C SER A 118 7.01 -1.73 -7.89
N PHE A 119 6.32 -1.04 -7.00
CA PHE A 119 4.87 -0.86 -7.00
C PHE A 119 4.55 0.59 -7.38
N TYR A 120 3.66 0.81 -8.34
CA TYR A 120 3.31 2.15 -8.83
C TYR A 120 1.81 2.29 -9.09
N PHE A 121 1.28 3.48 -8.89
CA PHE A 121 -0.15 3.76 -9.02
C PHE A 121 -0.41 5.26 -9.18
N SER A 122 -1.62 5.64 -9.61
CA SER A 122 -2.03 7.06 -9.70
C SER A 122 -2.12 7.66 -8.30
N GLY A 123 -1.45 8.79 -8.08
CA GLY A 123 -1.55 9.54 -6.82
C GLY A 123 -2.52 10.72 -6.91
N ASP A 124 -2.39 11.65 -5.96
CA ASP A 124 -3.19 12.87 -5.95
C ASP A 124 -2.54 13.98 -6.79
N GLU A 125 -3.15 14.29 -7.92
CA GLU A 125 -2.72 15.37 -8.83
C GLU A 125 -3.00 16.78 -8.29
N SER A 126 -3.83 16.90 -7.24
CA SER A 126 -4.34 18.19 -6.78
C SER A 126 -3.54 18.79 -5.63
N VAL A 127 -3.66 18.21 -4.43
CA VAL A 127 -3.08 18.74 -3.18
C VAL A 127 -1.63 18.30 -3.04
N ALA A 128 -1.34 17.03 -3.31
CA ALA A 128 -0.01 16.45 -3.20
C ALA A 128 0.85 16.66 -4.47
N ASN A 129 0.23 17.02 -5.60
CA ASN A 129 0.89 17.17 -6.91
C ASN A 129 1.78 15.95 -7.27
N ALA A 130 1.24 14.75 -7.04
CA ALA A 130 1.90 13.46 -7.23
C ALA A 130 1.10 12.60 -8.22
N PRO A 131 1.10 12.91 -9.53
CA PRO A 131 0.30 12.20 -10.53
C PRO A 131 0.57 10.70 -10.60
N ILE A 132 1.82 10.31 -10.36
CA ILE A 132 2.23 8.91 -10.23
C ILE A 132 3.09 8.79 -8.99
N VAL A 133 2.75 7.83 -8.13
CA VAL A 133 3.57 7.43 -6.99
C VAL A 133 4.21 6.09 -7.32
N SER A 134 5.53 5.99 -7.09
CA SER A 134 6.26 4.73 -7.23
C SER A 134 7.00 4.42 -5.93
N GLN A 135 6.78 3.22 -5.42
CA GLN A 135 7.57 2.61 -4.35
C GLN A 135 8.58 1.68 -5.02
N ASN A 136 9.86 2.07 -5.01
CA ASN A 136 10.94 1.30 -5.62
C ASN A 136 11.64 0.45 -4.55
N TYR A 137 11.75 -0.84 -4.80
CA TYR A 137 12.34 -1.78 -3.85
C TYR A 137 13.85 -1.89 -4.06
N LEU A 138 14.60 -1.68 -2.98
CA LEU A 138 16.04 -1.90 -2.92
C LEU A 138 16.33 -2.99 -1.89
N ASN A 139 17.34 -3.82 -2.16
CA ASN A 139 17.78 -4.89 -1.25
C ASN A 139 16.63 -5.81 -0.80
N TRP A 140 15.70 -6.10 -1.72
CA TRP A 140 14.56 -6.97 -1.45
C TRP A 140 15.03 -8.35 -1.01
N ARG A 141 14.38 -8.88 0.02
CA ARG A 141 14.53 -10.27 0.48
C ARG A 141 13.26 -10.77 1.15
N THR A 142 13.06 -12.07 1.12
CA THR A 142 12.02 -12.73 1.90
C THR A 142 12.54 -13.01 3.31
N GLU A 143 11.97 -12.34 4.30
CA GLU A 143 12.31 -12.53 5.70
C GLU A 143 11.05 -12.71 6.54
N LYS A 144 11.13 -13.56 7.58
CA LYS A 144 10.03 -13.69 8.54
C LYS A 144 9.96 -12.39 9.36
N PRO A 145 8.86 -11.62 9.27
CA PRO A 145 8.74 -10.37 10.03
C PRO A 145 8.73 -10.64 11.54
N ASN A 146 9.32 -9.72 12.31
CA ASN A 146 9.23 -9.70 13.77
C ASN A 146 7.92 -9.01 14.20
N PRO A 147 6.96 -9.71 14.83
CA PRO A 147 5.70 -9.12 15.28
C PRO A 147 5.89 -7.87 16.15
N ALA A 148 6.89 -7.90 17.04
CA ALA A 148 7.12 -6.86 18.04
C ALA A 148 7.45 -5.49 17.44
N THR A 149 8.05 -5.48 16.25
CA THR A 149 8.42 -4.29 15.47
C THR A 149 7.49 -4.05 14.28
N THR A 150 6.47 -4.89 14.09
CA THR A 150 5.50 -4.77 13.00
C THR A 150 4.09 -4.57 13.56
N TRP A 151 3.23 -5.58 13.50
CA TRP A 151 1.81 -5.40 13.80
C TRP A 151 1.46 -5.35 15.29
N ASP A 152 2.35 -5.79 16.18
CA ASP A 152 2.15 -5.64 17.63
C ASP A 152 2.19 -4.16 18.05
N GLN A 153 2.74 -3.27 17.20
CA GLN A 153 2.71 -1.83 17.41
C GLN A 153 1.28 -1.29 17.53
N VAL A 154 0.31 -1.91 16.85
CA VAL A 154 -1.11 -1.53 16.96
C VAL A 154 -1.60 -1.70 18.41
N ALA A 155 -1.30 -2.82 19.05
CA ALA A 155 -1.72 -3.06 20.44
C ALA A 155 -1.01 -2.12 21.44
N LYS A 156 0.18 -1.64 21.10
CA LYS A 156 0.95 -0.70 21.94
C LYS A 156 0.49 0.74 21.79
N MET A 157 0.11 1.16 20.58
CA MET A 157 -0.14 2.56 20.24
C MET A 157 -1.63 2.92 20.16
N CYS A 158 -2.49 1.95 19.85
CA CYS A 158 -3.92 2.20 19.69
C CYS A 158 -4.68 1.98 20.99
N PRO A 159 -5.62 2.88 21.35
CA PRO A 159 -6.61 2.54 22.37
C PRO A 159 -7.50 1.39 21.86
N ALA A 160 -8.26 0.77 22.77
CA ALA A 160 -9.15 -0.35 22.41
C ALA A 160 -10.15 0.01 21.29
N ASN A 161 -10.61 1.27 21.26
CA ASN A 161 -11.44 1.84 20.21
C ASN A 161 -10.75 3.11 19.66
N PRO A 162 -9.85 2.96 18.66
CA PRO A 162 -9.21 4.13 18.06
C PRO A 162 -10.25 4.95 17.29
N PRO A 163 -10.08 6.29 17.23
CA PRO A 163 -10.92 7.13 16.38
C PRO A 163 -10.70 6.77 14.91
N ASP A 164 -11.67 7.09 14.05
CA ASP A 164 -11.47 7.00 12.60
C ASP A 164 -10.37 7.99 12.16
N CYS A 165 -9.57 7.59 11.18
CA CYS A 165 -8.56 8.47 10.63
C CYS A 165 -9.22 9.65 9.90
N GLN A 166 -8.95 10.87 10.37
CA GLN A 166 -9.32 12.12 9.69
C GLN A 166 -8.42 12.42 8.48
N LEU A 167 -7.97 11.38 7.78
CA LEU A 167 -7.27 11.48 6.49
C LEU A 167 -8.27 11.53 5.33
N PHE A 168 -9.54 11.23 5.62
CA PHE A 168 -10.69 11.27 4.73
C PHE A 168 -11.87 11.92 5.46
N THR A 169 -12.83 12.46 4.72
CA THR A 169 -14.22 12.52 5.18
C THR A 169 -14.76 11.09 5.00
N PRO A 170 -14.77 10.22 6.02
CA PRO A 170 -15.12 8.82 5.80
C PRO A 170 -16.61 8.74 5.40
N PRO A 171 -16.99 7.85 4.46
CA PRO A 171 -18.41 7.51 4.32
C PRO A 171 -18.93 7.04 5.69
N PRO A 172 -20.22 7.27 6.00
CA PRO A 172 -20.81 6.89 7.29
C PRO A 172 -20.37 5.50 7.72
N SER A 173 -19.95 5.38 8.98
CA SER A 173 -19.24 4.23 9.51
C SER A 173 -19.83 2.88 9.07
N LEU A 174 -19.05 2.13 8.29
CA LEU A 174 -19.33 0.71 8.07
C LEU A 174 -19.09 0.01 9.41
N LYS A 175 -20.12 -0.66 9.92
CA LYS A 175 -20.07 -1.36 11.22
C LYS A 175 -18.83 -2.25 11.30
N ASN A 176 -18.05 -2.06 12.37
CA ASN A 176 -16.89 -2.87 12.74
C ASN A 176 -17.19 -4.37 12.58
N GLY A 177 -16.37 -5.11 11.82
CA GLY A 177 -16.37 -6.57 11.83
C GLY A 177 -17.09 -7.30 10.70
N ALA A 178 -17.54 -6.61 9.64
CA ALA A 178 -17.96 -7.31 8.43
C ALA A 178 -16.74 -7.98 7.75
N ARG A 179 -16.85 -9.30 7.50
CA ARG A 179 -15.80 -10.07 6.81
C ARG A 179 -15.55 -9.50 5.41
N PRO A 180 -14.31 -9.51 4.88
CA PRO A 180 -14.05 -9.00 3.55
C PRO A 180 -14.78 -9.85 2.51
N GLN A 181 -15.77 -9.26 1.86
CA GLN A 181 -16.65 -9.90 0.87
C GLN A 181 -16.00 -9.88 -0.52
N TRP A 182 -14.84 -10.53 -0.69
CA TRP A 182 -14.15 -10.64 -1.99
C TRP A 182 -15.06 -11.13 -3.13
N ASN A 183 -16.02 -11.99 -2.78
CA ASN A 183 -16.96 -12.60 -3.73
C ASN A 183 -18.14 -11.69 -4.10
N GLN A 184 -18.32 -10.56 -3.41
CA GLN A 184 -19.38 -9.58 -3.70
C GLN A 184 -18.88 -8.39 -4.53
N LEU A 185 -17.57 -8.30 -4.76
CA LEU A 185 -16.99 -7.46 -5.81
C LEU A 185 -17.25 -8.12 -7.16
N GLN A 186 -18.53 -8.31 -7.51
CA GLN A 186 -18.89 -8.61 -8.88
C GLN A 186 -18.49 -7.41 -9.73
N GLN A 187 -17.72 -7.67 -10.79
CA GLN A 187 -17.49 -6.69 -11.84
C GLN A 187 -18.85 -6.14 -12.22
N GLN A 188 -19.06 -4.84 -12.02
CA GLN A 188 -20.13 -4.16 -12.73
C GLN A 188 -19.82 -4.42 -14.21
N GLN A 189 -20.61 -5.29 -14.83
CA GLN A 189 -20.60 -5.47 -16.27
C GLN A 189 -20.86 -4.09 -16.91
N PRO A 190 -20.24 -3.85 -18.08
CA PRO A 190 -20.21 -2.53 -18.71
C PRO A 190 -21.59 -1.91 -18.94
#